data_AF-A0A0F9AZR6-F1
#
_entry.id   AF-A0A0F9AZR6-F1
#
_cell.length_a   1.000
_cell.length_b   1.000
_cell.length_c   1.000
_cell.angle_alpha   90.00
_cell.angle_beta   90.00
_cell.angle_gamma   90.00
#
_symmetry.space_group_name_H-M   'P 1'
#
loop_
_entity.id
_entity.type
_entity.pdbx_description
1 polymer ?
#
loop_
_entity_poly.entity_id
_entity_poly.type
_entity_poly.pdbx_seq_one_letter_code
_entity_poly.pdbx_strand_id
1 'polypeptide(L)'
;MKNDNQLKFKSLIFIFFFVLFNVFIVDLFADGFIVPVPRPGERIPPLTVKYHRVNVEIINQVAKTSIDQVFINNHNRDIEGIFIFPLPERASISEFSMYIGGKKVEGEILDRDKARRIYEDIVRRMKDPALLEYVGRNMFRARVFPIPANGEKRIQLSYTEVIKAERNLIRYVYPLNTNKFSLRPLQEVTISVEISSKIPLSNVYSPSHNVSVRKEGKSKARVGFEGKNIKPEKDFVVYYSLSEDDIGLSFMNWEGPEDNYYMLLASPSYVGKKEKILSKNLIFVLDSSGSMSGKKIKQAKEAVRFIISHLDKKDGFSLVDFDDGVSLFSSEIIPASRENIERALRFVDEVEDSGGTNINDALLQALEMIEPGEGPNYILFLTDGLPTVGITGTAEIMKNINILMKKRNHLNLEIKSLFLKILQSSN
;
A
#
# COMPACT_ATOMS: atom_id res chain seq x y z
N MET A 1 55.27 -30.12 12.07
CA MET A 1 54.80 -29.80 10.70
C MET A 1 53.38 -30.33 10.57
N LYS A 2 52.43 -29.45 10.21
CA LYS A 2 50.99 -29.72 10.20
C LYS A 2 50.64 -30.84 9.21
N ASN A 3 49.81 -31.77 9.66
CA ASN A 3 49.21 -32.84 8.88
C ASN A 3 47.70 -32.59 8.71
N ASP A 4 47.20 -33.14 7.61
CA ASP A 4 45.85 -33.16 7.03
C ASP A 4 44.62 -33.34 7.95
N ASN A 5 43.50 -32.73 7.52
CA ASN A 5 42.22 -33.37 7.14
C ASN A 5 41.05 -32.36 7.27
N GLN A 6 40.41 -31.96 6.16
CA GLN A 6 39.21 -32.57 5.56
C GLN A 6 37.89 -32.31 6.32
N LEU A 7 36.93 -31.80 5.56
CA LEU A 7 35.49 -31.57 5.80
C LEU A 7 34.83 -32.45 6.88
N LYS A 8 33.93 -31.84 7.70
CA LYS A 8 32.48 -32.16 7.77
C LYS A 8 31.74 -31.44 8.93
N PHE A 9 30.78 -30.60 8.54
CA PHE A 9 29.37 -30.60 8.96
C PHE A 9 28.99 -31.01 10.41
N LYS A 10 28.50 -30.05 11.22
CA LYS A 10 27.11 -29.95 11.75
C LYS A 10 27.04 -29.19 13.10
N SER A 11 26.04 -28.29 13.16
CA SER A 11 25.30 -27.87 14.37
C SER A 11 26.04 -26.90 15.32
N LEU A 12 25.45 -25.84 15.88
CA LEU A 12 24.05 -25.45 16.09
C LEU A 12 24.03 -24.02 16.69
N ILE A 13 22.88 -23.35 16.58
CA ILE A 13 22.39 -22.22 17.43
C ILE A 13 23.13 -20.87 17.22
N PHE A 14 22.52 -19.68 17.16
CA PHE A 14 21.18 -19.12 16.96
C PHE A 14 21.40 -17.60 17.20
N ILE A 15 20.70 -16.71 16.48
CA ILE A 15 20.58 -15.27 16.79
C ILE A 15 21.83 -14.42 16.46
N PHE A 16 21.85 -13.83 15.26
CA PHE A 16 22.12 -12.39 15.17
C PHE A 16 21.27 -11.78 14.05
N PHE A 17 20.26 -11.05 14.50
CA PHE A 17 19.46 -10.06 13.78
C PHE A 17 20.39 -9.18 12.92
N PHE A 18 20.30 -9.21 11.59
CA PHE A 18 20.99 -8.19 10.78
C PHE A 18 20.15 -7.70 9.61
N VAL A 19 19.49 -6.57 9.91
CA VAL A 19 19.29 -5.39 9.06
C VAL A 19 18.27 -5.49 7.93
N LEU A 20 17.05 -5.10 8.29
CA LEU A 20 16.15 -4.33 7.43
C LEU A 20 16.95 -3.12 6.89
N PHE A 21 17.41 -3.20 5.63
CA PHE A 21 18.17 -2.13 4.99
C PHE A 21 17.27 -0.90 4.80
N ASN A 22 17.33 0.00 5.78
CA ASN A 22 16.95 1.39 5.57
C ASN A 22 18.02 1.98 4.64
N VAL A 23 17.61 2.26 3.41
CA VAL A 23 18.32 3.16 2.51
C VAL A 23 18.71 4.40 3.32
N PHE A 24 20.00 4.76 3.36
CA PHE A 24 20.41 6.12 3.74
C PHE A 24 19.95 7.07 2.63
N ILE A 25 18.64 7.28 2.63
CA ILE A 25 18.01 8.47 2.09
C ILE A 25 18.44 9.58 3.03
N VAL A 26 18.88 10.72 2.48
CA VAL A 26 19.02 11.92 3.29
C VAL A 26 17.60 12.30 3.71
N ASP A 27 17.16 11.80 4.87
CA ASP A 27 15.89 12.19 5.46
C ASP A 27 15.92 13.71 5.62
N LEU A 28 14.86 14.38 5.17
CA LEU A 28 14.72 15.82 5.37
C LEU A 28 14.09 15.95 6.75
N PHE A 29 14.90 15.87 7.80
CA PHE A 29 14.35 15.83 9.15
C PHE A 29 13.57 17.12 9.46
N ALA A 30 12.34 16.94 9.95
CA ALA A 30 11.43 17.80 10.74
C ALA A 30 10.53 18.86 10.12
N ASP A 31 9.42 19.12 10.82
CA ASP A 31 8.53 20.23 10.56
C ASP A 31 9.10 21.57 11.09
N GLY A 32 8.27 22.61 11.08
CA GLY A 32 8.63 23.90 11.66
C GLY A 32 8.62 23.86 13.18
N PHE A 33 9.64 24.38 13.83
CA PHE A 33 9.67 24.54 15.28
C PHE A 33 10.04 25.97 15.67
N ILE A 34 9.61 26.39 16.87
CA ILE A 34 10.00 27.68 17.45
C ILE A 34 10.99 27.46 18.57
N VAL A 35 12.17 28.07 18.45
CA VAL A 35 13.14 28.18 19.54
C VAL A 35 12.91 29.51 20.26
N PRO A 36 12.48 29.50 21.54
CA PRO A 36 12.34 30.72 22.34
C PRO A 36 13.69 31.41 22.52
N VAL A 37 13.70 32.74 22.54
CA VAL A 37 14.86 33.54 22.93
C VAL A 37 14.92 33.56 24.47
N PRO A 38 15.90 32.88 25.10
CA PRO A 38 15.96 32.79 26.56
C PRO A 38 16.45 34.10 27.17
N ARG A 39 15.97 34.44 28.37
CA ARG A 39 16.63 35.45 29.21
C ARG A 39 17.93 34.87 29.81
N PRO A 40 18.88 35.71 30.24
CA PRO A 40 20.07 35.23 30.93
C PRO A 40 19.70 34.29 32.10
N GLY A 41 20.23 33.06 32.08
CA GLY A 41 19.98 32.05 33.12
C GLY A 41 18.71 31.20 32.96
N GLU A 42 17.86 31.49 31.97
CA GLU A 42 16.61 30.75 31.73
C GLU A 42 16.79 29.65 30.67
N ARG A 43 16.23 28.47 30.91
CA ARG A 43 16.08 27.41 29.89
C ARG A 43 14.61 27.27 29.55
N ILE A 44 14.27 27.52 28.29
CA ILE A 44 12.90 27.40 27.78
C ILE A 44 12.91 26.31 26.72
N PRO A 45 12.17 25.20 26.90
CA PRO A 45 12.06 24.18 25.87
C PRO A 45 11.34 24.75 24.63
N PRO A 46 11.46 24.12 23.46
CA PRO A 46 10.69 24.51 22.29
C PRO A 46 9.17 24.45 22.55
N LEU A 47 8.43 25.29 21.83
CA LEU A 47 6.98 25.38 22.01
C LEU A 47 6.27 24.12 21.50
N THR A 48 5.16 23.76 22.14
CA THR A 48 4.32 22.64 21.72
C THR A 48 3.54 23.00 20.47
N VAL A 49 3.50 22.11 19.49
CA VAL A 49 2.64 22.25 18.31
C VAL A 49 1.25 21.72 18.62
N LYS A 50 0.23 22.57 18.50
CA LYS A 50 -1.19 22.21 18.67
C LYS A 50 -1.69 21.41 17.47
N TYR A 51 -1.64 22.01 16.30
CA TYR A 51 -1.98 21.36 15.04
C TYR A 51 -0.97 21.70 13.96
N HIS A 52 -0.91 20.80 12.97
CA HIS A 52 -0.05 20.91 11.81
C HIS A 52 -0.81 20.51 10.55
N ARG A 53 -1.15 21.49 9.72
CA ARG A 53 -1.95 21.27 8.51
C ARG A 53 -1.11 21.60 7.29
N VAL A 54 -1.07 20.66 6.35
CA VAL A 54 -0.24 20.74 5.15
C VAL A 54 -1.12 20.48 3.94
N ASN A 55 -1.11 21.41 3.01
CA ASN A 55 -1.73 21.27 1.70
C ASN A 55 -0.64 21.34 0.64
N VAL A 56 -0.57 20.32 -0.21
CA VAL A 56 0.42 20.20 -1.26
C VAL A 56 -0.31 20.12 -2.59
N GLU A 57 0.01 21.02 -3.50
CA GLU A 57 -0.46 20.99 -4.88
C GLU A 57 0.72 20.66 -5.79
N ILE A 58 0.67 19.49 -6.43
CA ILE A 58 1.70 19.02 -7.36
C ILE A 58 1.15 19.09 -8.77
N ILE A 59 1.65 20.03 -9.56
CA ILE A 59 1.33 20.15 -10.99
C ILE A 59 2.55 19.72 -11.80
N ASN A 60 2.41 18.58 -12.46
CA ASN A 60 3.50 17.83 -13.08
C ASN A 60 4.59 17.50 -12.04
N GLN A 61 5.69 18.24 -12.02
CA GLN A 61 6.81 18.06 -11.09
C GLN A 61 7.00 19.26 -10.17
N VAL A 62 6.14 20.27 -10.24
CA VAL A 62 6.22 21.44 -9.37
C VAL A 62 5.28 21.26 -8.20
N ALA A 63 5.83 21.20 -6.99
CA ALA A 63 5.06 21.09 -5.76
C ALA A 63 5.01 22.43 -5.04
N LYS A 64 3.81 22.94 -4.80
CA LYS A 64 3.55 24.07 -3.91
C LYS A 64 3.03 23.52 -2.59
N THR A 65 3.79 23.72 -1.53
CA THR A 65 3.46 23.25 -0.18
C THR A 65 3.08 24.43 0.68
N SER A 66 1.88 24.36 1.27
CA SER A 66 1.34 25.38 2.18
C SER A 66 1.09 24.77 3.54
N ILE A 67 1.67 25.38 4.56
CA ILE A 67 1.69 24.89 5.94
C ILE A 67 0.93 25.90 6.80
N ASP A 68 0.08 25.39 7.68
CA ASP A 68 -0.63 26.13 8.71
C ASP A 68 -0.43 25.43 10.05
N GLN A 69 0.27 26.10 10.95
CA GLN A 69 0.75 25.52 12.20
C GLN A 69 0.42 26.45 13.37
N VAL A 70 -0.01 25.87 14.49
CA VAL A 70 -0.24 26.62 15.73
C VAL A 70 0.67 26.12 16.83
N PHE A 71 1.38 27.05 17.45
CA PHE A 71 2.22 26.83 18.62
C PHE A 71 1.52 27.29 19.89
N ILE A 72 1.70 26.56 20.98
CA ILE A 72 1.19 26.91 22.32
C ILE A 72 2.37 27.38 23.18
N ASN A 73 2.23 28.57 23.73
CA ASN A 73 3.09 29.06 24.79
C ASN A 73 2.52 28.67 26.15
N ASN A 74 3.11 27.67 26.80
CA ASN A 74 2.71 27.22 28.14
C ASN A 74 3.34 28.06 29.27
N HIS A 75 3.99 29.17 28.96
CA HIS A 75 4.60 30.05 29.95
C HIS A 75 3.68 31.22 30.29
N ASN A 76 3.80 31.71 31.51
CA ASN A 76 3.02 32.83 32.06
C ASN A 76 3.48 34.22 31.59
N ARG A 77 4.22 34.29 30.47
CA ARG A 77 4.74 35.54 29.90
C ARG A 77 4.80 35.46 28.39
N ASP A 78 4.81 36.63 27.76
CA ASP A 78 5.06 36.73 26.33
C ASP A 78 6.49 36.31 26.00
N ILE A 79 6.63 35.60 24.89
CA ILE A 79 7.89 35.06 24.40
C ILE A 79 8.18 35.61 22.99
N GLU A 80 9.45 35.93 22.74
CA GLU A 80 10.01 36.04 21.40
C GLU A 80 10.66 34.70 21.05
N GLY A 81 10.49 34.26 19.81
CA GLY A 81 11.15 33.05 19.31
C GLY A 81 11.60 33.18 17.86
N ILE A 82 12.41 32.23 17.44
CA ILE A 82 12.84 32.07 16.05
C ILE A 82 12.18 30.81 15.53
N PHE A 83 11.33 30.99 14.52
CA PHE A 83 10.76 29.89 13.76
C PHE A 83 11.82 29.37 12.79
N ILE A 84 12.01 28.05 12.78
CA ILE A 84 12.96 27.34 11.94
C ILE A 84 12.20 26.24 11.20
N PHE A 85 12.30 26.22 9.88
CA PHE A 85 11.68 25.18 9.04
C PHE A 85 12.72 24.66 8.03
N PRO A 86 13.01 23.35 8.00
CA PRO A 86 13.95 22.78 7.04
C PRO A 86 13.32 22.78 5.64
N LEU A 87 14.10 23.16 4.64
CA LEU A 87 13.63 23.26 3.27
C LEU A 87 14.33 22.23 2.39
N PRO A 88 13.63 21.66 1.40
CA PRO A 88 14.28 20.95 0.29
C PRO A 88 15.38 21.82 -0.36
N GLU A 89 16.42 21.19 -0.92
CA GLU A 89 17.60 21.92 -1.45
C GLU A 89 17.24 22.96 -2.52
N ARG A 90 16.19 22.72 -3.31
CA ARG A 90 15.74 23.58 -4.41
C ARG A 90 14.38 24.22 -4.14
N ALA A 91 14.01 24.37 -2.88
CA ALA A 91 12.79 25.07 -2.49
C ALA A 91 12.97 26.58 -2.50
N SER A 92 11.98 27.30 -3.02
CA SER A 92 11.84 28.75 -2.94
C SER A 92 10.63 29.10 -2.10
N ILE A 93 10.80 30.03 -1.16
CA ILE A 93 9.73 30.47 -0.28
C ILE A 93 8.89 31.50 -1.02
N SER A 94 7.58 31.27 -1.04
CA SER A 94 6.62 32.21 -1.62
C SER A 94 5.96 33.09 -0.57
N GLU A 95 5.78 32.59 0.66
CA GLU A 95 5.01 33.30 1.69
C GLU A 95 5.41 32.89 3.10
N PHE A 96 5.50 33.87 4.01
CA PHE A 96 5.53 33.62 5.44
C PHE A 96 4.71 34.67 6.19
N SER A 97 3.80 34.22 7.05
CA SER A 97 2.98 35.11 7.86
C SER A 97 2.67 34.53 9.23
N MET A 98 2.36 35.41 10.16
CA MET A 98 1.92 35.07 11.52
C MET A 98 0.65 35.83 11.86
N TYR A 99 -0.14 35.30 12.79
CA TYR A 99 -1.35 35.97 13.26
C TYR A 99 -1.11 36.73 14.57
N ILE A 100 -1.55 37.98 14.61
CA ILE A 100 -1.53 38.87 15.78
C ILE A 100 -2.93 39.46 15.95
N GLY A 101 -3.60 39.17 17.06
CA GLY A 101 -4.98 39.63 17.31
C GLY A 101 -5.97 39.19 16.21
N GLY A 102 -5.78 37.99 15.65
CA GLY A 102 -6.62 37.46 14.56
C GLY A 102 -6.30 38.03 13.16
N LYS A 103 -5.42 39.03 13.05
CA LYS A 103 -5.00 39.59 11.76
C LYS A 103 -3.72 38.93 11.26
N LYS A 104 -3.66 38.68 9.96
CA LYS A 104 -2.47 38.16 9.26
C LYS A 104 -1.44 39.28 9.13
N VAL A 105 -0.21 39.00 9.54
CA VAL A 105 0.93 39.92 9.49
C VAL A 105 2.08 39.20 8.81
N GLU A 106 2.63 39.78 7.75
CA GLU A 106 3.84 39.25 7.11
C GLU A 106 5.04 39.36 8.06
N GLY A 107 5.82 38.29 8.15
CA GLY A 107 6.98 38.26 9.03
C GLY A 107 8.25 38.80 8.37
N GLU A 108 9.16 39.35 9.17
CA GLU A 108 10.51 39.72 8.72
C GLU A 108 11.29 38.43 8.39
N ILE A 109 11.48 38.17 7.09
CA ILE A 109 12.36 37.10 6.61
C ILE A 109 13.79 37.46 6.94
N LEU A 110 14.51 36.55 7.60
CA LEU A 110 15.92 36.75 7.90
C LEU A 110 16.77 36.37 6.67
N ASP A 111 17.69 37.25 6.31
CA ASP A 111 18.72 36.94 5.32
C ASP A 111 19.49 35.66 5.69
N ARG A 112 19.89 34.88 4.68
CA ARG A 112 20.55 33.57 4.84
C ARG A 112 21.76 33.62 5.80
N ASP A 113 22.61 34.64 5.72
CA ASP A 113 23.83 34.74 6.52
C ASP A 113 23.54 35.20 7.96
N LYS A 114 22.55 36.08 8.13
CA LYS A 114 22.05 36.50 9.46
C LYS A 114 21.35 35.33 10.16
N ALA A 115 20.51 34.62 9.42
CA ALA A 115 19.78 33.43 9.85
C ALA A 115 20.73 32.30 10.29
N ARG A 116 21.80 32.06 9.51
CA ARG A 116 22.84 31.06 9.83
C ARG A 116 23.53 31.36 11.16
N ARG A 117 24.00 32.60 11.36
CA ARG A 117 24.69 33.02 12.59
C ARG A 117 23.82 32.86 13.83
N ILE A 118 22.57 33.31 13.75
CA ILE A 118 21.60 33.17 14.85
C ILE A 118 21.41 31.70 15.23
N TYR A 119 21.29 30.80 14.25
CA TYR A 119 21.13 29.38 14.51
C TYR A 119 22.40 28.73 15.07
N GLU A 120 23.58 29.04 14.54
CA GLU A 120 24.85 28.56 15.08
C GLU A 120 25.03 29.00 16.56
N ASP A 121 24.62 30.22 16.90
CA ASP A 121 24.60 30.72 18.28
C ASP A 121 23.61 29.98 19.17
N ILE A 122 22.41 29.65 18.68
CA ILE A 122 21.43 28.82 19.39
C ILE A 122 22.03 27.44 19.70
N VAL A 123 22.59 26.77 18.70
CA VAL A 123 23.20 25.44 18.84
C VAL A 123 24.33 25.46 19.86
N ARG A 124 25.21 26.47 19.80
CA ARG A 124 26.31 26.65 20.75
C ARG A 124 25.81 26.81 22.19
N ARG A 125 24.71 27.55 22.40
CA ARG A 125 24.15 27.83 23.73
C ARG A 125 23.35 26.66 24.30
N MET A 126 22.47 26.07 23.50
CA MET A 126 21.55 25.01 23.94
C MET A 126 22.24 23.65 24.03
N LYS A 127 23.31 23.41 23.25
CA LYS A 127 24.00 22.12 23.14
C LYS A 127 23.03 20.95 22.92
N ASP A 128 21.95 21.21 22.17
CA ASP A 128 20.90 20.24 21.91
C ASP A 128 21.31 19.33 20.75
N PRO A 129 21.47 18.01 20.96
CA PRO A 129 21.81 17.06 19.90
C PRO A 129 20.81 17.06 18.74
N ALA A 130 19.52 17.29 19.02
CA ALA A 130 18.50 17.35 17.97
C ALA A 130 18.73 18.54 17.03
N LEU A 131 19.22 19.66 17.54
CA LEU A 131 19.54 20.82 16.71
C LEU A 131 20.78 20.58 15.85
N LEU A 132 21.77 19.78 16.27
CA LEU A 132 23.00 19.53 15.50
C LEU A 132 22.76 18.86 14.15
N GLU A 133 21.70 18.07 14.01
CA GLU A 133 21.37 17.37 12.76
C GLU A 133 21.07 18.31 11.58
N TYR A 134 20.78 19.59 11.85
CA TYR A 134 20.43 20.59 10.84
C TYR A 134 21.63 21.40 10.35
N VAL A 135 22.82 21.18 10.93
CA VAL A 135 24.03 21.86 10.50
C VAL A 135 24.32 21.53 9.03
N GLY A 136 24.48 22.57 8.20
CA GLY A 136 24.73 22.42 6.77
C GLY A 136 23.48 22.24 5.89
N ARG A 137 22.27 22.15 6.47
CA ARG A 137 21.02 22.01 5.69
C ARG A 137 20.43 23.35 5.25
N ASN A 138 19.68 23.30 4.15
CA ASN A 138 18.84 24.42 3.72
C ASN A 138 17.66 24.57 4.70
N MET A 139 17.46 25.77 5.25
CA MET A 139 16.37 26.01 6.19
C MET A 139 15.91 27.47 6.15
N PHE A 140 14.61 27.66 6.28
CA PHE A 140 13.98 28.94 6.49
C PHE A 140 14.02 29.35 7.95
N ARG A 141 14.19 30.64 8.20
CA ARG A 141 14.13 31.21 9.55
C ARG A 141 13.40 32.55 9.56
N ALA A 142 12.57 32.77 10.57
CA ALA A 142 11.89 34.02 10.79
C ALA A 142 11.74 34.35 12.27
N ARG A 143 11.77 35.64 12.61
CA ARG A 143 11.48 36.10 13.97
C ARG A 143 9.97 36.06 14.21
N VAL A 144 9.57 35.54 15.37
CA VAL A 144 8.17 35.45 15.79
C VAL A 144 8.00 36.14 17.14
N PHE A 145 7.28 37.24 17.14
CA PHE A 145 6.96 38.03 18.34
C PHE A 145 5.65 38.81 18.15
N PRO A 146 4.84 39.02 19.20
CA PRO A 146 4.88 38.32 20.49
C PRO A 146 4.17 36.97 20.40
N ILE A 147 4.65 35.97 21.15
CA ILE A 147 3.94 34.72 21.41
C ILE A 147 3.26 34.86 22.78
N PRO A 148 1.93 35.05 22.85
CA PRO A 148 1.26 35.47 24.07
C PRO A 148 1.39 34.47 25.22
N ALA A 149 1.50 34.96 26.46
CA ALA A 149 1.45 34.16 27.68
C ALA A 149 0.24 33.22 27.71
N ASN A 150 0.43 31.93 27.99
CA ASN A 150 -0.63 30.91 28.00
C ASN A 150 -1.49 30.90 26.72
N GLY A 151 -0.94 31.39 25.61
CA GLY A 151 -1.66 31.67 24.37
C GLY A 151 -1.11 30.92 23.18
N GLU A 152 -1.69 31.22 22.02
CA GLU A 152 -1.40 30.55 20.76
C GLU A 152 -0.74 31.48 19.76
N LYS A 153 0.13 30.92 18.92
CA LYS A 153 0.72 31.60 17.78
C LYS A 153 0.51 30.76 16.52
N ARG A 154 -0.32 31.27 15.61
CA ARG A 154 -0.54 30.70 14.28
C ARG A 154 0.50 31.24 13.29
N ILE A 155 1.10 30.35 12.53
CA ILE A 155 2.10 30.60 11.50
C ILE A 155 1.64 29.95 10.21
N GLN A 156 1.81 30.66 9.09
CA GLN A 156 1.65 30.11 7.76
C GLN A 156 2.95 30.26 6.96
N LEU A 157 3.34 29.21 6.26
CA LEU A 157 4.50 29.17 5.38
C LEU A 157 4.09 28.50 4.07
N SER A 158 4.44 29.10 2.94
CA SER A 158 4.33 28.44 1.65
C SER A 158 5.66 28.47 0.91
N TYR A 159 6.02 27.33 0.32
CA TYR A 159 7.19 27.19 -0.53
C TYR A 159 6.86 26.36 -1.78
N THR A 160 7.69 26.52 -2.80
CA THR A 160 7.60 25.76 -4.05
C THR A 160 8.90 25.04 -4.32
N GLU A 161 8.84 23.79 -4.77
CA GLU A 161 10.00 23.00 -5.20
C GLU A 161 9.73 22.30 -6.53
N VAL A 162 10.81 21.96 -7.23
CA VAL A 162 10.77 21.08 -8.41
C VAL A 162 11.21 19.69 -7.99
N ILE A 163 10.29 18.73 -8.04
CA ILE A 163 10.54 17.34 -7.69
C ILE A 163 11.19 16.63 -8.88
N LYS A 164 12.33 16.00 -8.64
CA LYS A 164 13.01 15.21 -9.66
C LYS A 164 12.24 13.91 -9.95
N ALA A 165 12.04 13.61 -11.24
CA ALA A 165 11.57 12.30 -11.67
C ALA A 165 12.75 11.39 -11.99
N GLU A 166 12.68 10.14 -11.54
CA GLU A 166 13.66 9.10 -11.84
C GLU A 166 12.95 7.95 -12.54
N ARG A 167 13.21 7.80 -13.86
CA ARG A 167 12.62 6.74 -14.70
C ARG A 167 11.10 6.60 -14.51
N ASN A 168 10.40 7.73 -14.62
CA ASN A 168 8.94 7.90 -14.47
C ASN A 168 8.38 7.74 -13.06
N LEU A 169 9.20 7.48 -12.04
CA LEU A 169 8.80 7.52 -10.65
C LEU A 169 9.16 8.87 -10.04
N ILE A 170 8.21 9.46 -9.33
CA ILE A 170 8.37 10.72 -8.63
C ILE A 170 8.19 10.47 -7.14
N ARG A 171 9.08 11.08 -6.36
CA ARG A 171 9.12 10.97 -4.90
C ARG A 171 8.96 12.35 -4.27
N TYR A 172 7.81 12.62 -3.69
CA TYR A 172 7.60 13.81 -2.87
C TYR A 172 7.88 13.49 -1.40
N VAL A 173 8.59 14.39 -0.71
CA VAL A 173 8.96 14.25 0.71
C VAL A 173 8.54 15.52 1.44
N TYR A 174 7.70 15.37 2.45
CA TYR A 174 7.37 16.42 3.38
C TYR A 174 8.02 16.14 4.73
N PRO A 175 8.81 17.07 5.29
CA PRO A 175 9.54 16.84 6.52
C PRO A 175 8.55 16.93 7.70
N LEU A 176 8.21 15.79 8.30
CA LEU A 176 7.15 15.67 9.32
C LEU A 176 7.69 15.23 10.68
N ASN A 177 8.96 14.81 10.80
CA ASN A 177 9.49 14.23 12.04
C ASN A 177 9.54 15.24 13.22
N THR A 178 8.44 15.38 13.98
CA THR A 178 8.29 16.39 15.05
C THR A 178 8.69 15.90 16.44
N ASN A 179 8.88 14.58 16.63
CA ASN A 179 9.15 13.98 17.95
C ASN A 179 10.38 14.58 18.64
N LYS A 180 11.33 15.12 17.87
CA LYS A 180 12.59 15.66 18.41
C LYS A 180 12.45 17.02 19.08
N PHE A 181 11.40 17.80 18.79
CA PHE A 181 11.26 19.17 19.31
C PHE A 181 9.96 19.45 20.06
N SER A 182 8.95 18.57 19.96
CA SER A 182 7.74 18.73 20.74
C SER A 182 7.74 17.85 21.99
N LEU A 183 7.65 18.48 23.17
CA LEU A 183 7.51 17.76 24.45
C LEU A 183 6.23 16.92 24.52
N ARG A 184 5.19 17.34 23.80
CA ARG A 184 3.87 16.70 23.78
C ARG A 184 3.54 16.17 22.39
N PRO A 185 2.72 15.11 22.28
CA PRO A 185 2.21 14.68 20.99
C PRO A 185 1.47 15.83 20.29
N LEU A 186 1.55 15.82 18.96
CA LEU A 186 0.80 16.72 18.10
C LEU A 186 -0.68 16.37 18.19
N GLN A 187 -1.53 17.33 18.58
CA GLN A 187 -2.96 17.04 18.82
C GLN A 187 -3.66 16.67 17.52
N GLU A 188 -3.32 17.34 16.43
CA GLU A 188 -3.89 17.10 15.10
C GLU A 188 -2.83 17.32 14.01
N VAL A 189 -2.72 16.37 13.10
CA VAL A 189 -2.01 16.53 11.82
C VAL A 189 -2.94 16.21 10.67
N THR A 190 -2.88 17.02 9.63
CA THR A 190 -3.52 16.73 8.35
C THR A 190 -2.56 17.04 7.22
N ILE A 191 -2.38 16.09 6.30
CA ILE A 191 -1.62 16.30 5.07
C ILE A 191 -2.53 15.91 3.90
N SER A 192 -2.77 16.87 3.02
CA SER A 192 -3.47 16.64 1.75
C SER A 192 -2.50 16.92 0.60
N VAL A 193 -2.39 15.96 -0.32
CA VAL A 193 -1.60 16.10 -1.54
C VAL A 193 -2.53 15.93 -2.74
N GLU A 194 -2.64 16.98 -3.56
CA GLU A 194 -3.33 16.94 -4.84
C GLU A 194 -2.28 16.85 -5.96
N ILE A 195 -2.39 15.82 -6.79
CA ILE A 195 -1.48 15.54 -7.89
C ILE A 195 -2.25 15.75 -9.18
N SER A 196 -1.72 16.57 -10.08
CA SER A 196 -2.21 16.76 -11.44
C SER A 196 -1.06 16.64 -12.44
N SER A 197 -1.16 15.74 -13.40
CA SER A 197 -0.09 15.47 -14.37
C SER A 197 -0.61 15.50 -15.81
N LYS A 198 0.23 15.92 -16.76
CA LYS A 198 -0.06 15.78 -18.20
C LYS A 198 -0.03 14.32 -18.67
N ILE A 199 0.81 13.50 -18.05
CA ILE A 199 0.93 12.06 -18.32
C ILE A 199 0.07 11.30 -17.29
N PRO A 200 -0.67 10.24 -17.68
CA PRO A 200 -1.51 9.49 -16.75
C PRO A 200 -0.75 8.92 -15.54
N LEU A 201 -1.43 8.89 -14.39
CA LEU A 201 -0.95 8.37 -13.12
C LEU A 201 -1.19 6.85 -13.04
N SER A 202 -0.11 6.07 -13.05
CA SER A 202 -0.18 4.61 -12.91
C SER A 202 -0.20 4.16 -11.44
N ASN A 203 0.78 4.54 -10.63
CA ASN A 203 0.80 4.27 -9.18
C ASN A 203 0.75 5.55 -8.37
N VAL A 204 0.13 5.47 -7.20
CA VAL A 204 0.20 6.48 -6.14
C VAL A 204 0.15 5.74 -4.82
N TYR A 205 1.20 5.84 -4.01
CA TYR A 205 1.28 5.17 -2.70
C TYR A 205 2.22 5.90 -1.76
N SER A 206 2.14 5.57 -0.47
CA SER A 206 3.05 6.04 0.57
C SER A 206 3.60 4.84 1.35
N PRO A 207 4.93 4.63 1.36
CA PRO A 207 5.55 3.61 2.21
C PRO A 207 5.77 4.10 3.65
N SER A 208 5.65 5.40 3.88
CA SER A 208 5.95 6.04 5.18
C SER A 208 4.76 6.06 6.13
N HIS A 209 3.55 6.25 5.59
CA HIS A 209 2.30 6.46 6.31
C HIS A 209 1.17 5.70 5.62
N ASN A 210 0.21 5.22 6.41
CA ASN A 210 -1.04 4.68 5.88
C ASN A 210 -1.92 5.83 5.38
N VAL A 211 -2.14 5.92 4.07
CA VAL A 211 -2.82 7.06 3.43
C VAL A 211 -4.07 6.62 2.69
N SER A 212 -5.05 7.51 2.61
CA SER A 212 -6.13 7.37 1.65
C SER A 212 -5.67 7.89 0.28
N VAL A 213 -5.90 7.11 -0.79
CA VAL A 213 -5.61 7.52 -2.16
C VAL A 213 -6.90 7.47 -2.96
N ARG A 214 -7.26 8.59 -3.59
CA ARG A 214 -8.40 8.67 -4.51
C ARG A 214 -7.92 9.19 -5.86
N LYS A 215 -8.08 8.40 -6.91
CA LYS A 215 -7.80 8.84 -8.29
C LYS A 215 -9.04 9.46 -8.90
N GLU A 216 -8.86 10.56 -9.62
CA GLU A 216 -9.91 11.29 -10.35
C GLU A 216 -9.57 11.27 -11.83
N GLY A 217 -10.05 10.25 -12.54
CA GLY A 217 -9.65 10.01 -13.93
C GLY A 217 -8.21 9.52 -14.07
N LYS A 218 -7.60 9.76 -15.24
CA LYS A 218 -6.26 9.26 -15.58
C LYS A 218 -5.13 10.15 -15.06
N SER A 219 -5.35 11.44 -14.85
CA SER A 219 -4.28 12.44 -14.63
C SER A 219 -4.28 13.08 -13.24
N LYS A 220 -5.26 12.78 -12.39
CA LYS A 220 -5.39 13.39 -11.07
C LYS A 220 -5.49 12.36 -9.94
N ALA A 221 -4.90 12.69 -8.81
CA ALA A 221 -5.05 11.93 -7.58
C ALA A 221 -5.01 12.84 -6.35
N ARG A 222 -5.71 12.42 -5.30
CA ARG A 222 -5.70 13.01 -3.97
C ARG A 222 -5.19 11.99 -2.97
N VAL A 223 -4.17 12.38 -2.21
CA VAL A 223 -3.63 11.59 -1.09
C VAL A 223 -3.95 12.33 0.20
N GLY A 224 -4.52 11.63 1.17
CA GLY A 224 -4.90 12.19 2.46
C GLY A 224 -4.31 11.38 3.61
N PHE A 225 -3.71 12.08 4.57
CA PHE A 225 -3.25 11.55 5.85
C PHE A 225 -3.78 12.41 6.99
N GLU A 226 -4.28 11.76 8.03
CA GLU A 226 -4.73 12.39 9.26
C GLU A 226 -4.22 11.62 10.47
N GLY A 227 -3.84 12.35 11.51
CA GLY A 227 -3.41 11.78 12.79
C GLY A 227 -3.85 12.65 13.95
N LYS A 228 -4.17 12.02 15.09
CA LYS A 228 -4.55 12.70 16.32
C LYS A 228 -3.72 12.21 17.48
N ASN A 229 -3.22 13.14 18.29
CA ASN A 229 -2.39 12.85 19.47
C ASN A 229 -1.20 11.93 19.13
N ILE A 230 -0.50 12.21 18.02
CA ILE A 230 0.61 11.37 17.54
C ILE A 230 1.96 12.04 17.78
N LYS A 231 3.02 11.23 17.81
CA LYS A 231 4.41 11.69 17.75
C LYS A 231 5.00 11.23 16.41
N PRO A 232 5.02 12.09 15.39
CA PRO A 232 5.65 11.77 14.11
C PRO A 232 7.14 11.49 14.28
N GLU A 233 7.58 10.30 13.86
CA GLU A 233 8.98 9.85 13.93
C GLU A 233 9.65 9.77 12.55
N LYS A 234 8.88 9.93 11.48
CA LYS A 234 9.30 9.74 10.09
C LYS A 234 8.74 10.87 9.22
N ASP A 235 9.43 11.13 8.12
CA ASP A 235 8.94 12.07 7.11
C ASP A 235 7.77 11.48 6.32
N PHE A 236 6.90 12.35 5.83
CA PHE A 236 5.79 11.94 4.98
C PHE A 236 6.26 11.83 3.54
N VAL A 237 6.15 10.64 2.95
CA VAL A 237 6.66 10.32 1.62
C VAL A 237 5.54 9.79 0.74
N VAL A 238 5.36 10.40 -0.42
CA VAL A 238 4.44 9.93 -1.47
C VAL A 238 5.24 9.62 -2.73
N TYR A 239 5.02 8.41 -3.24
CA TYR A 239 5.49 8.00 -4.55
C TYR A 239 4.34 7.99 -5.54
N TYR A 240 4.58 8.50 -6.75
CA TYR A 240 3.67 8.31 -7.86
C TYR A 240 4.43 8.11 -9.16
N SER A 241 3.86 7.34 -10.08
CA SER A 241 4.47 7.04 -11.37
C SER A 241 3.60 7.51 -12.53
N LEU A 242 4.27 7.87 -13.62
CA LEU A 242 3.65 8.34 -14.86
C LEU A 242 3.79 7.29 -15.97
N SER A 243 2.71 6.94 -16.65
CA SER A 243 2.74 6.00 -17.78
C SER A 243 1.51 6.20 -18.67
N GLU A 244 1.68 6.07 -19.98
CA GLU A 244 0.56 6.06 -20.94
C GLU A 244 0.00 4.64 -21.16
N ASP A 245 0.74 3.62 -20.72
CA ASP A 245 0.42 2.21 -20.96
C ASP A 245 -0.65 1.69 -19.97
N ASP A 246 -1.37 0.66 -20.40
CA ASP A 246 -2.35 -0.04 -19.56
C ASP A 246 -1.71 -0.75 -18.36
N ILE A 247 -0.39 -0.95 -18.36
CA ILE A 247 0.39 -1.44 -17.23
C ILE A 247 1.50 -0.43 -16.97
N GLY A 248 1.44 0.27 -15.84
CA GLY A 248 2.54 1.09 -15.38
C GLY A 248 3.67 0.22 -14.86
N LEU A 249 4.79 0.23 -15.58
CA LEU A 249 6.05 -0.36 -15.12
C LEU A 249 6.95 0.76 -14.55
N SER A 250 7.43 0.58 -13.33
CA SER A 250 8.48 1.42 -12.75
C SER A 250 9.63 0.55 -12.31
N PHE A 251 10.83 0.88 -12.78
CA PHE A 251 12.04 0.13 -12.50
C PHE A 251 13.08 1.03 -11.83
N MET A 252 13.50 0.64 -10.64
CA MET A 252 14.62 1.27 -9.93
C MET A 252 15.74 0.27 -9.72
N ASN A 253 16.97 0.71 -9.92
CA ASN A 253 18.17 -0.01 -9.53
C ASN A 253 18.89 0.77 -8.44
N TRP A 254 19.50 0.05 -7.50
CA TRP A 254 20.38 0.59 -6.50
C TRP A 254 21.67 -0.24 -6.49
N GLU A 255 22.81 0.43 -6.63
CA GLU A 255 24.12 -0.21 -6.55
C GLU A 255 24.61 -0.08 -5.10
N GLY A 256 24.71 -1.22 -4.41
CA GLY A 256 25.29 -1.31 -3.08
C GLY A 256 26.80 -1.60 -3.15
N PRO A 257 27.52 -1.47 -2.02
CA PRO A 257 28.96 -1.73 -1.97
C PRO A 257 29.34 -3.18 -2.31
N GLU A 258 28.44 -4.14 -2.03
CA GLU A 258 28.66 -5.58 -2.24
C GLU A 258 27.64 -6.19 -3.20
N ASP A 259 26.36 -5.78 -3.13
CA ASP A 259 25.27 -6.30 -3.95
C ASP A 259 24.50 -5.19 -4.67
N ASN A 260 23.96 -5.53 -5.85
CA ASN A 260 23.05 -4.67 -6.60
C ASN A 260 21.60 -5.10 -6.36
N TYR A 261 20.73 -4.12 -6.10
CA TYR A 261 19.32 -4.34 -5.85
C TYR A 261 18.48 -3.71 -6.96
N TYR A 262 17.34 -4.33 -7.27
CA TYR A 262 16.36 -3.75 -8.17
C TYR A 262 14.96 -3.88 -7.57
N MET A 263 14.11 -2.89 -7.87
CA MET A 263 12.68 -2.94 -7.60
C MET A 263 11.93 -2.73 -8.91
N LEU A 264 11.13 -3.73 -9.28
CA LEU A 264 10.16 -3.62 -10.36
C LEU A 264 8.77 -3.49 -9.74
N LEU A 265 8.12 -2.36 -9.99
CA LEU A 265 6.72 -2.15 -9.70
C LEU A 265 5.95 -2.32 -11.00
N ALA A 266 5.14 -3.37 -11.07
CA ALA A 266 4.20 -3.59 -12.17
C ALA A 266 2.79 -3.41 -11.63
N SER A 267 2.13 -2.34 -12.07
CA SER A 267 0.76 -2.04 -11.68
C SER A 267 -0.14 -2.01 -12.90
N PRO A 268 -1.19 -2.83 -12.95
CA PRO A 268 -2.22 -2.61 -13.94
C PRO A 268 -2.80 -1.21 -13.72
N SER A 269 -3.00 -0.47 -14.81
CA SER A 269 -3.70 0.79 -14.77
C SER A 269 -5.09 0.55 -14.17
N TYR A 270 -5.56 1.49 -13.35
CA TYR A 270 -6.94 1.47 -12.88
C TYR A 270 -7.81 1.88 -14.07
N VAL A 271 -8.12 0.91 -14.93
CA VAL A 271 -9.07 1.08 -16.02
C VAL A 271 -10.44 1.24 -15.37
N GLY A 272 -10.93 2.48 -15.35
CA GLY A 272 -12.29 2.77 -14.90
C GLY A 272 -13.27 1.82 -15.56
N LYS A 273 -14.21 1.28 -14.77
CA LYS A 273 -15.29 0.37 -15.18
C LYS A 273 -15.76 0.62 -16.63
N LYS A 274 -15.27 -0.17 -17.62
CA LYS A 274 -16.00 -0.64 -18.82
C LYS A 274 -15.18 -1.22 -19.98
N GLU A 275 -13.85 -1.35 -19.94
CA GLU A 275 -13.12 -1.98 -21.06
C GLU A 275 -12.70 -3.43 -20.78
N LYS A 276 -13.21 -4.32 -21.66
CA LYS A 276 -13.08 -5.79 -21.72
C LYS A 276 -13.12 -6.50 -20.35
N ILE A 277 -14.33 -6.76 -19.84
CA ILE A 277 -14.52 -7.98 -19.04
C ILE A 277 -14.16 -9.12 -19.99
N LEU A 278 -12.96 -9.67 -19.85
CA LEU A 278 -12.57 -10.92 -20.49
C LEU A 278 -13.59 -11.96 -20.04
N SER A 279 -14.28 -12.57 -21.01
CA SER A 279 -15.11 -13.74 -20.76
C SER A 279 -14.24 -14.80 -20.09
N LYS A 280 -14.79 -15.44 -19.08
CA LYS A 280 -14.13 -16.50 -18.32
C LYS A 280 -14.94 -17.79 -18.44
N ASN A 281 -14.24 -18.91 -18.32
CA ASN A 281 -14.84 -20.23 -18.32
C ASN A 281 -14.73 -20.84 -16.91
N LEU A 282 -15.85 -21.29 -16.33
CA LEU A 282 -15.88 -21.90 -15.00
C LEU A 282 -16.40 -23.34 -15.05
N ILE A 283 -15.61 -24.29 -14.58
CA ILE A 283 -16.05 -25.68 -14.39
C ILE A 283 -16.18 -25.93 -12.89
N PHE A 284 -17.38 -26.21 -12.43
CA PHE A 284 -17.64 -26.60 -11.05
C PHE A 284 -17.47 -28.10 -10.91
N VAL A 285 -16.61 -28.54 -10.00
CA VAL A 285 -16.42 -29.95 -9.69
C VAL A 285 -16.87 -30.16 -8.25
N LEU A 286 -18.10 -30.65 -8.11
CA LEU A 286 -18.87 -30.75 -6.89
C LEU A 286 -18.81 -32.18 -6.35
N ASP A 287 -18.27 -32.31 -5.14
CA ASP A 287 -18.25 -33.56 -4.39
C ASP A 287 -19.63 -33.83 -3.77
N SER A 288 -20.19 -34.98 -4.12
CA SER A 288 -21.42 -35.53 -3.56
C SER A 288 -21.17 -36.79 -2.73
N SER A 289 -19.93 -37.05 -2.32
CA SER A 289 -19.61 -38.20 -1.47
C SER A 289 -20.35 -38.18 -0.13
N GLY A 290 -20.48 -39.35 0.50
CA GLY A 290 -21.18 -39.47 1.79
C GLY A 290 -20.65 -38.55 2.92
N SER A 291 -19.39 -38.09 2.87
CA SER A 291 -18.85 -37.14 3.85
C SER A 291 -19.44 -35.72 3.72
N MET A 292 -19.95 -35.39 2.53
CA MET A 292 -20.60 -34.12 2.21
C MET A 292 -22.05 -34.04 2.71
N SER A 293 -22.60 -35.13 3.27
CA SER A 293 -23.99 -35.19 3.72
C SER A 293 -24.41 -34.04 4.66
N GLY A 294 -25.70 -33.72 4.61
CA GLY A 294 -26.31 -32.73 5.49
C GLY A 294 -25.97 -31.29 5.10
N LYS A 295 -25.24 -30.58 5.97
CA LYS A 295 -25.02 -29.13 5.81
C LYS A 295 -24.01 -28.80 4.71
N LYS A 296 -22.99 -29.64 4.50
CA LYS A 296 -21.87 -29.34 3.59
C LYS A 296 -22.33 -29.34 2.13
N ILE A 297 -23.05 -30.37 1.71
CA ILE A 297 -23.63 -30.47 0.35
C ILE A 297 -24.63 -29.33 0.09
N LYS A 298 -25.45 -28.97 1.08
CA LYS A 298 -26.36 -27.80 0.96
C LYS A 298 -25.58 -26.51 0.73
N GLN A 299 -24.53 -26.26 1.51
CA GLN A 299 -23.68 -25.08 1.35
C GLN A 299 -22.94 -25.06 0.01
N ALA A 300 -22.45 -26.22 -0.45
CA ALA A 300 -21.79 -26.34 -1.75
C ALA A 300 -22.77 -26.04 -2.89
N LYS A 301 -23.99 -26.61 -2.85
CA LYS A 301 -25.07 -26.32 -3.80
C LYS A 301 -25.45 -24.83 -3.79
N GLU A 302 -25.59 -24.21 -2.62
CA GLU A 302 -25.86 -22.76 -2.49
C GLU A 302 -24.76 -21.89 -3.11
N ALA A 303 -23.48 -22.24 -2.88
CA ALA A 303 -22.35 -21.52 -3.46
C ALA A 303 -22.34 -21.62 -4.99
N VAL A 304 -22.53 -22.83 -5.54
CA VAL A 304 -22.62 -23.05 -6.99
C VAL A 304 -23.80 -22.27 -7.59
N ARG A 305 -24.99 -22.35 -6.97
CA ARG A 305 -26.18 -21.58 -7.38
C ARG A 305 -25.91 -20.07 -7.40
N PHE A 306 -25.28 -19.54 -6.35
CA PHE A 306 -24.94 -18.13 -6.25
C PHE A 306 -24.00 -17.71 -7.40
N ILE A 307 -22.94 -18.47 -7.65
CA ILE A 307 -21.95 -18.11 -8.67
C ILE A 307 -22.57 -18.17 -10.07
N ILE A 308 -23.26 -19.28 -10.41
CA ILE A 308 -23.87 -19.46 -11.75
C ILE A 308 -24.91 -18.37 -12.04
N SER A 309 -25.68 -17.95 -11.03
CA SER A 309 -26.70 -16.90 -11.17
C SER A 309 -26.12 -15.50 -11.39
N HIS A 310 -24.82 -15.30 -11.13
CA HIS A 310 -24.12 -14.02 -11.28
C HIS A 310 -23.08 -14.03 -12.42
N LEU A 311 -23.06 -15.07 -13.25
CA LEU A 311 -22.23 -15.09 -14.45
C LEU A 311 -22.73 -14.08 -15.50
N ASP A 312 -21.78 -13.46 -16.21
CA ASP A 312 -22.10 -12.61 -17.36
C ASP A 312 -22.51 -13.49 -18.55
N LYS A 313 -23.37 -12.99 -19.44
CA LYS A 313 -23.86 -13.76 -20.62
C LYS A 313 -22.76 -14.26 -21.57
N LYS A 314 -21.55 -13.67 -21.48
CA LYS A 314 -20.38 -14.05 -22.28
C LYS A 314 -19.50 -15.08 -21.58
N ASP A 315 -19.73 -15.37 -20.31
CA ASP A 315 -19.01 -16.40 -19.58
C ASP A 315 -19.47 -17.79 -20.04
N GLY A 316 -18.53 -18.74 -20.01
CA GLY A 316 -18.79 -20.15 -20.22
C GLY A 316 -18.82 -20.88 -18.88
N PHE A 317 -19.62 -21.94 -18.77
CA PHE A 317 -19.59 -22.81 -17.60
C PHE A 317 -19.97 -24.26 -17.90
N SER A 318 -19.56 -25.17 -17.02
CA SER A 318 -20.07 -26.55 -16.93
C SER A 318 -20.01 -27.05 -15.48
N LEU A 319 -20.65 -28.19 -15.21
CA LEU A 319 -20.65 -28.84 -13.90
C LEU A 319 -20.29 -30.32 -14.02
N VAL A 320 -19.52 -30.77 -13.05
CA VAL A 320 -19.12 -32.14 -12.79
C VAL A 320 -19.58 -32.45 -11.37
N ASP A 321 -20.46 -33.42 -11.23
CA ASP A 321 -20.82 -34.05 -9.96
C ASP A 321 -20.00 -35.35 -9.83
N PHE A 322 -19.49 -35.64 -8.64
CA PHE A 322 -18.70 -36.87 -8.43
C PHE A 322 -18.85 -37.47 -7.03
N ASP A 323 -18.89 -38.79 -7.03
CA ASP A 323 -18.95 -39.67 -5.85
C ASP A 323 -18.13 -40.95 -6.12
N ASP A 324 -18.76 -42.14 -6.19
CA ASP A 324 -18.19 -43.36 -6.77
C ASP A 324 -17.95 -43.23 -8.30
N GLY A 325 -18.78 -42.41 -8.96
CA GLY A 325 -18.73 -42.13 -10.39
C GLY A 325 -18.56 -40.64 -10.70
N VAL A 326 -18.77 -40.29 -11.96
CA VAL A 326 -18.75 -38.90 -12.43
C VAL A 326 -19.97 -38.65 -13.31
N SER A 327 -20.74 -37.64 -12.96
CA SER A 327 -21.92 -37.19 -13.69
C SER A 327 -21.67 -35.79 -14.25
N LEU A 328 -21.89 -35.61 -15.56
CA LEU A 328 -21.63 -34.34 -16.24
C LEU A 328 -22.95 -33.64 -16.54
N PHE A 329 -23.07 -32.37 -16.16
CA PHE A 329 -24.16 -31.52 -16.63
C PHE A 329 -24.07 -31.29 -18.15
N SER A 330 -22.84 -31.07 -18.63
CA SER A 330 -22.52 -30.95 -20.04
C SER A 330 -21.10 -31.46 -20.29
N SER A 331 -20.88 -32.12 -21.42
CA SER A 331 -19.55 -32.56 -21.87
C SER A 331 -18.67 -31.42 -22.38
N GLU A 332 -19.23 -30.21 -22.53
CA GLU A 332 -18.55 -29.02 -23.05
C GLU A 332 -18.86 -27.80 -22.17
N ILE A 333 -18.05 -26.76 -22.29
CA ILE A 333 -18.30 -25.47 -21.63
C ILE A 333 -19.35 -24.71 -22.43
N ILE A 334 -20.52 -24.46 -21.83
CA ILE A 334 -21.64 -23.81 -22.50
C ILE A 334 -21.81 -22.35 -22.04
N PRO A 335 -22.37 -21.45 -22.88
CA PRO A 335 -22.60 -20.07 -22.48
C PRO A 335 -23.57 -19.94 -21.30
N ALA A 336 -23.36 -18.95 -20.44
CA ALA A 336 -24.25 -18.55 -19.34
C ALA A 336 -25.54 -17.86 -19.83
N SER A 337 -26.28 -18.53 -20.72
CA SER A 337 -27.62 -18.12 -21.14
C SER A 337 -28.63 -18.41 -20.02
N ARG A 338 -29.75 -17.69 -20.01
CA ARG A 338 -30.82 -17.92 -19.01
C ARG A 338 -31.30 -19.37 -19.01
N GLU A 339 -31.46 -19.96 -20.19
CA GLU A 339 -31.89 -21.36 -20.34
C GLU A 339 -30.87 -22.35 -19.77
N ASN A 340 -29.57 -22.13 -20.07
CA ASN A 340 -28.50 -22.97 -19.56
C ASN A 340 -28.36 -22.85 -18.04
N ILE A 341 -28.50 -21.64 -17.49
CA ILE A 341 -28.51 -21.40 -16.04
C ILE A 341 -29.68 -22.16 -15.40
N GLU A 342 -30.91 -22.04 -15.92
CA GLU A 342 -32.07 -22.74 -15.37
C GLU A 342 -31.92 -24.28 -15.42
N ARG A 343 -31.31 -24.82 -16.50
CA ARG A 343 -30.97 -26.24 -16.59
C ARG A 343 -29.91 -26.66 -15.57
N ALA A 344 -28.88 -25.85 -15.40
CA ALA A 344 -27.80 -26.12 -14.45
C ALA A 344 -28.30 -26.09 -13.01
N LEU A 345 -29.17 -25.16 -12.66
CA LEU A 345 -29.79 -25.10 -11.32
C LEU A 345 -30.59 -26.38 -11.02
N ARG A 346 -31.30 -26.95 -12.00
CA ARG A 346 -31.98 -28.25 -11.84
C ARG A 346 -31.00 -29.39 -11.64
N PHE A 347 -29.92 -29.45 -12.43
CA PHE A 347 -28.87 -30.45 -12.24
C PHE A 347 -28.28 -30.37 -10.82
N VAL A 348 -27.96 -29.17 -10.34
CA VAL A 348 -27.48 -28.96 -8.96
C VAL A 348 -28.48 -29.47 -7.95
N ASP A 349 -29.79 -29.28 -8.19
CA ASP A 349 -30.84 -29.69 -7.26
C ASP A 349 -31.01 -31.19 -7.14
N GLU A 350 -30.75 -31.90 -8.24
CA GLU A 350 -30.77 -33.36 -8.33
C GLU A 350 -29.53 -34.03 -7.72
N VAL A 351 -28.45 -33.28 -7.45
CA VAL A 351 -27.29 -33.82 -6.73
C VAL A 351 -27.67 -34.25 -5.32
N GLU A 352 -27.56 -35.54 -5.05
CA GLU A 352 -27.77 -36.19 -3.75
C GLU A 352 -26.45 -36.77 -3.24
N ASP A 353 -26.27 -36.84 -1.93
CA ASP A 353 -25.06 -37.42 -1.36
C ASP A 353 -25.07 -38.96 -1.43
N SER A 354 -24.03 -39.55 -2.02
CA SER A 354 -23.86 -41.00 -2.17
C SER A 354 -22.40 -41.43 -2.12
N GLY A 355 -22.16 -42.70 -1.80
CA GLY A 355 -20.90 -43.37 -2.17
C GLY A 355 -19.59 -42.81 -1.61
N GLY A 356 -18.51 -43.19 -2.31
CA GLY A 356 -17.12 -42.78 -2.11
C GLY A 356 -16.74 -41.54 -2.91
N THR A 357 -15.45 -41.38 -3.22
CA THR A 357 -14.86 -40.10 -3.65
C THR A 357 -13.84 -40.32 -4.77
N ASN A 358 -14.25 -40.21 -6.04
CA ASN A 358 -13.42 -40.41 -7.23
C ASN A 358 -12.86 -39.09 -7.80
N ILE A 359 -11.92 -38.50 -7.06
CA ILE A 359 -11.32 -37.19 -7.41
C ILE A 359 -10.56 -37.23 -8.74
N ASN A 360 -9.87 -38.34 -9.04
CA ASN A 360 -9.04 -38.45 -10.24
C ASN A 360 -9.89 -38.26 -11.50
N ASP A 361 -10.97 -39.04 -11.61
CA ASP A 361 -11.77 -39.05 -12.83
C ASP A 361 -12.56 -37.74 -12.96
N ALA A 362 -13.06 -37.19 -11.84
CA ALA A 362 -13.75 -35.90 -11.83
C ALA A 362 -12.87 -34.76 -12.38
N LEU A 363 -11.61 -34.68 -11.94
CA LEU A 363 -10.67 -33.67 -12.41
C LEU A 363 -10.22 -33.92 -13.85
N LEU A 364 -10.02 -35.17 -14.26
CA LEU A 364 -9.71 -35.48 -15.66
C LEU A 364 -10.85 -35.09 -16.60
N GLN A 365 -12.10 -35.41 -16.24
CA GLN A 365 -13.28 -35.02 -17.02
C GLN A 365 -13.42 -33.50 -17.11
N ALA A 366 -13.23 -32.78 -16.00
CA ALA A 366 -13.23 -31.32 -16.00
C ALA A 366 -12.15 -30.74 -16.92
N LEU A 367 -10.93 -31.30 -16.89
CA LEU A 367 -9.84 -30.87 -17.78
C LEU A 367 -10.14 -31.19 -19.25
N GLU A 368 -10.89 -32.26 -19.53
CA GLU A 368 -11.25 -32.66 -20.89
C GLU A 368 -12.22 -31.69 -21.57
N MET A 369 -13.03 -30.97 -20.79
CA MET A 369 -13.94 -29.93 -21.31
C MET A 369 -13.23 -28.65 -21.75
N ILE A 370 -11.97 -28.43 -21.32
CA ILE A 370 -11.27 -27.18 -21.58
C ILE A 370 -10.66 -27.21 -22.99
N GLU A 371 -11.18 -26.36 -23.86
CA GLU A 371 -10.65 -26.12 -25.19
C GLU A 371 -9.68 -24.92 -25.24
N PRO A 372 -8.72 -24.89 -26.19
CA PRO A 372 -7.91 -23.71 -26.46
C PRO A 372 -8.79 -22.54 -26.91
N GLY A 373 -8.69 -21.39 -26.23
CA GLY A 373 -9.51 -20.22 -26.54
C GLY A 373 -9.04 -18.95 -25.85
N GLU A 374 -9.74 -17.84 -26.13
CA GLU A 374 -9.51 -16.55 -25.46
C GLU A 374 -10.21 -16.53 -24.09
N GLY A 375 -9.47 -16.14 -23.05
CA GLY A 375 -9.99 -15.98 -21.69
C GLY A 375 -9.43 -16.99 -20.70
N PRO A 376 -9.50 -16.68 -19.39
CA PRO A 376 -9.05 -17.60 -18.35
C PRO A 376 -10.06 -18.73 -18.11
N ASN A 377 -9.52 -19.94 -17.89
CA ASN A 377 -10.28 -21.12 -17.47
C ASN A 377 -10.07 -21.38 -15.98
N TYR A 378 -11.15 -21.62 -15.24
CA TYR A 378 -11.15 -21.90 -13.82
C TYR A 378 -11.84 -23.22 -13.53
N ILE A 379 -11.17 -24.10 -12.79
CA ILE A 379 -11.81 -25.26 -12.15
C ILE A 379 -12.03 -24.92 -10.68
N LEU A 380 -13.30 -24.88 -10.26
CA LEU A 380 -13.71 -24.71 -8.87
C LEU A 380 -14.02 -26.08 -8.28
N PHE A 381 -13.05 -26.61 -7.53
CA PHE A 381 -13.15 -27.93 -6.91
C PHE A 381 -13.67 -27.80 -5.47
N LEU A 382 -14.83 -28.40 -5.19
CA LEU A 382 -15.59 -28.32 -3.95
C LEU A 382 -15.68 -29.71 -3.32
N THR A 383 -14.83 -30.01 -2.33
CA THR A 383 -14.77 -31.31 -1.63
C THR A 383 -14.45 -31.11 -0.15
N ASP A 384 -14.85 -32.07 0.70
CA ASP A 384 -14.43 -32.17 2.10
C ASP A 384 -13.57 -33.41 2.40
N GLY A 385 -13.34 -34.24 1.37
CA GLY A 385 -12.83 -35.60 1.50
C GLY A 385 -11.47 -35.83 0.84
N LEU A 386 -10.93 -37.02 1.10
CA LEU A 386 -9.79 -37.59 0.40
C LEU A 386 -10.30 -38.58 -0.65
N PRO A 387 -9.54 -38.86 -1.72
CA PRO A 387 -9.97 -39.81 -2.72
C PRO A 387 -10.07 -41.23 -2.11
N THR A 388 -11.21 -41.88 -2.29
CA THR A 388 -11.50 -43.23 -1.76
C THR A 388 -11.83 -44.25 -2.84
N VAL A 389 -12.14 -43.78 -4.05
CA VAL A 389 -12.54 -44.59 -5.20
C VAL A 389 -11.62 -44.29 -6.39
N GLY A 390 -11.37 -45.31 -7.22
CA GLY A 390 -10.45 -45.19 -8.36
C GLY A 390 -9.01 -45.01 -7.90
N ILE A 391 -8.32 -44.00 -8.44
CA ILE A 391 -6.94 -43.67 -8.06
C ILE A 391 -6.97 -42.82 -6.80
N THR A 392 -6.50 -43.38 -5.69
CA THR A 392 -6.49 -42.73 -4.37
C THR A 392 -5.15 -42.13 -3.97
N GLY A 393 -4.06 -42.51 -4.66
CA GLY A 393 -2.73 -41.97 -4.41
C GLY A 393 -2.60 -40.53 -4.90
N THR A 394 -2.51 -39.55 -3.99
CA THR A 394 -2.43 -38.12 -4.33
C THR A 394 -1.30 -37.78 -5.32
N ALA A 395 -0.14 -38.43 -5.20
CA ALA A 395 0.98 -38.26 -6.12
C ALA A 395 0.65 -38.74 -7.55
N GLU A 396 -0.13 -39.82 -7.67
CA GLU A 396 -0.55 -40.37 -8.95
C GLU A 396 -1.64 -39.51 -9.59
N ILE A 397 -2.61 -39.03 -8.81
CA ILE A 397 -3.63 -38.07 -9.26
C ILE A 397 -2.95 -36.81 -9.83
N MET A 398 -2.02 -36.23 -9.08
CA MET A 398 -1.25 -35.07 -9.53
C MET A 398 -0.44 -35.35 -10.79
N LYS A 399 0.12 -36.56 -10.93
CA LYS A 399 0.84 -36.97 -12.15
C LYS A 399 -0.11 -37.03 -13.35
N ASN A 400 -1.29 -37.63 -13.19
CA ASN A 400 -2.28 -37.76 -14.27
C ASN A 400 -2.77 -36.39 -14.75
N ILE A 401 -3.13 -35.51 -13.80
CA ILE A 401 -3.52 -34.12 -14.08
C ILE A 401 -2.41 -33.39 -14.86
N ASN A 402 -1.16 -33.48 -14.40
CA ASN A 402 -0.03 -32.82 -15.05
C ASN A 402 0.23 -33.37 -16.47
N ILE A 403 0.08 -34.68 -16.69
CA ILE A 403 0.21 -35.28 -18.01
C ILE A 403 -0.84 -34.72 -18.96
N LEU A 404 -2.11 -34.65 -18.52
CA LEU A 404 -3.20 -34.13 -19.34
C LEU A 404 -3.03 -32.64 -19.63
N MET A 405 -2.66 -31.84 -18.62
CA MET A 405 -2.35 -30.42 -18.80
C MET A 405 -1.22 -30.19 -19.81
N LYS A 406 -0.13 -30.96 -19.73
CA LYS A 406 0.99 -30.87 -20.69
C LYS A 406 0.59 -31.27 -22.10
N LYS A 407 -0.24 -32.32 -22.24
CA LYS A 407 -0.75 -32.76 -23.55
C LYS A 407 -1.58 -31.66 -24.21
N ARG A 408 -2.23 -30.79 -23.44
CA ARG A 408 -3.12 -29.73 -23.91
C ARG A 408 -2.47 -28.33 -23.99
N ASN A 409 -1.15 -28.23 -24.24
CA ASN A 409 -0.39 -27.00 -24.57
C ASN A 409 -1.18 -25.67 -24.58
N HIS A 410 -0.81 -24.73 -23.70
CA HIS A 410 -1.36 -23.36 -23.61
C HIS A 410 -2.81 -23.22 -23.11
N LEU A 411 -3.23 -24.02 -22.13
CA LEU A 411 -4.41 -23.67 -21.35
C LEU A 411 -4.03 -22.56 -20.35
N ASN A 412 -4.60 -21.36 -20.50
CA ASN A 412 -4.64 -20.34 -19.44
C ASN A 412 -5.56 -20.86 -18.31
N LEU A 413 -5.08 -21.84 -17.54
CA LEU A 413 -5.85 -22.60 -16.57
C LEU A 413 -5.33 -22.33 -15.15
N GLU A 414 -6.24 -21.92 -14.27
CA GLU A 414 -6.00 -21.81 -12.83
C GLU A 414 -6.96 -22.75 -12.11
N ILE A 415 -6.43 -23.79 -11.44
CA ILE A 415 -7.25 -24.65 -10.56
C ILE A 415 -7.33 -23.98 -9.19
N LYS A 416 -8.53 -23.60 -8.77
CA LYS A 416 -8.80 -23.06 -7.43
C LYS A 416 -9.55 -24.10 -6.62
N SER A 417 -8.86 -24.67 -5.63
CA SER A 417 -9.52 -25.47 -4.61
C SER A 417 -10.21 -24.53 -3.62
N LEU A 418 -11.53 -24.65 -3.52
CA LEU A 418 -12.29 -24.03 -2.46
C LEU A 418 -12.52 -25.09 -1.39
N PHE A 419 -11.57 -25.23 -0.47
CA PHE A 419 -11.87 -25.93 0.78
C PHE A 419 -13.02 -25.19 1.44
N LEU A 420 -14.09 -25.91 1.80
CA LEU A 420 -15.20 -25.42 2.63
C LEU A 420 -14.68 -25.08 4.04
N LYS A 421 -13.89 -24.01 4.14
CA LYS A 421 -13.63 -23.21 5.35
C LYS A 421 -14.49 -21.95 5.35
N ILE A 422 -15.59 -21.96 4.61
CA ILE A 422 -16.54 -20.85 4.54
C ILE A 422 -17.55 -21.00 5.69
N LEU A 423 -17.48 -20.03 6.61
CA LEU A 423 -18.38 -19.72 7.74
C LEU A 423 -18.15 -20.47 9.08
N GLN A 424 -17.01 -20.20 9.71
CA GLN A 424 -16.91 -20.14 11.19
C GLN A 424 -16.94 -18.69 11.71
N SER A 425 -17.70 -17.80 11.06
CA SER A 425 -17.99 -16.45 11.57
C SER A 425 -19.49 -16.21 11.61
N SER A 426 -20.20 -16.99 12.41
CA SER A 426 -21.55 -16.69 12.91
C SER A 426 -21.87 -17.68 14.03
N ASN A 427 -21.37 -17.38 15.23
CA ASN A 427 -22.06 -17.59 16.51
C ASN A 427 -21.44 -16.63 17.52
#